data_AF-A0A1Y2D639-F1
#
_entry.id   AF-A0A1Y2D639-F1
#
_cell.length_a   1.000
_cell.length_b   1.000
_cell.length_c   1.000
_cell.angle_alpha   90.00
_cell.angle_beta   90.00
_cell.angle_gamma   90.00
#
_symmetry.space_group_name_H-M   'P 1'
#
loop_
_entity.id
_entity.type
_entity.pdbx_description
1 polymer ?
#
loop_
_entity_poly.entity_id
_entity_poly.type
_entity_poly.pdbx_seq_one_letter_code
_entity_poly.pdbx_strand_id
1 'polypeptide(L)'
;MNVFKILSMLPLIENYNDINEWIEELTKSFELWDIKEQERRNKCVNKEIKYILDELREKKNQVPSLKEIKIALEEYLEITPKVKYWNLINLKINSNESISNFNYKYERKYDIDSNIKKLITANNYVNSIKSRIYPCLRILEEIKDLNEALKYAEKVERIEKKLNLNLNNIYKYNKQKWNYNNCKMKIK
;
A
#
# COMPACT_ATOMS: atom_id res chain seq x y z
N MET A 1 -7.92 -0.94 -32.36
CA MET A 1 -8.23 -1.51 -31.01
C MET A 1 -9.64 -1.07 -30.61
N ASN A 2 -10.48 -1.95 -30.07
CA ASN A 2 -11.90 -1.64 -29.81
C ASN A 2 -12.06 -0.77 -28.54
N VAL A 3 -12.59 0.44 -28.69
CA VAL A 3 -12.83 1.41 -27.60
C VAL A 3 -13.65 0.80 -26.46
N PHE A 4 -14.63 -0.07 -26.75
CA PHE A 4 -15.43 -0.73 -25.73
C PHE A 4 -14.63 -1.75 -24.91
N LYS A 5 -13.67 -2.45 -25.51
CA LYS A 5 -12.75 -3.35 -24.78
C LYS A 5 -11.82 -2.57 -23.85
N ILE A 6 -11.36 -1.39 -24.27
CA ILE A 6 -10.51 -0.53 -23.45
C ILE A 6 -11.31 0.01 -22.25
N LEU A 7 -12.56 0.45 -22.46
CA LEU A 7 -13.43 0.93 -21.38
C LEU A 7 -13.71 -0.14 -20.31
N SER A 8 -13.87 -1.41 -20.70
CA SER A 8 -14.04 -2.51 -19.74
C SER A 8 -12.78 -2.86 -18.94
N MET A 9 -11.62 -2.35 -19.34
CA MET A 9 -10.34 -2.58 -18.67
C MET A 9 -9.93 -1.42 -17.74
N LEU A 10 -10.73 -0.34 -17.67
CA LEU A 10 -10.41 0.79 -16.82
C LEU A 10 -10.54 0.44 -15.34
N PRO A 11 -9.64 0.94 -14.48
CA PRO A 11 -9.66 0.65 -13.06
C PRO A 11 -10.87 1.33 -12.41
N LEU A 12 -11.85 0.53 -12.00
CA LEU A 12 -13.03 1.01 -11.28
C LEU A 12 -12.66 1.29 -9.83
N ILE A 13 -13.02 2.48 -9.33
CA ILE A 13 -12.66 2.91 -7.96
C ILE A 13 -13.16 1.95 -6.88
N GLU A 14 -14.29 1.27 -7.10
CA GLU A 14 -14.87 0.29 -6.17
C GLU A 14 -13.95 -0.92 -5.90
N ASN A 15 -12.99 -1.17 -6.80
CA ASN A 15 -12.01 -2.25 -6.64
C ASN A 15 -10.79 -1.82 -5.81
N TYR A 16 -10.74 -0.58 -5.32
CA TYR A 16 -9.60 -0.02 -4.61
C TYR A 16 -9.99 0.47 -3.22
N ASN A 17 -9.22 0.06 -2.22
CA ASN A 17 -9.33 0.59 -0.85
C ASN A 17 -8.48 1.85 -0.63
N ASP A 18 -7.77 2.30 -1.67
CA ASP A 18 -6.85 3.44 -1.63
C ASP A 18 -6.96 4.26 -2.92
N ILE A 19 -7.37 5.52 -2.76
CA ILE A 19 -7.55 6.46 -3.87
C ILE A 19 -6.23 6.71 -4.60
N ASN A 20 -5.09 6.72 -3.91
CA ASN A 20 -3.79 6.92 -4.56
C ASN A 20 -3.47 5.76 -5.51
N GLU A 21 -3.77 4.54 -5.09
CA GLU A 21 -3.57 3.34 -5.89
C GLU A 21 -4.48 3.35 -7.12
N TRP A 22 -5.73 3.75 -6.94
CA TRP A 22 -6.68 3.94 -8.05
C TRP A 22 -6.22 5.02 -9.03
N ILE A 23 -5.81 6.21 -8.55
CA ILE A 23 -5.34 7.31 -9.40
C ILE A 23 -4.13 6.88 -10.24
N GLU A 24 -3.18 6.16 -9.66
CA GLU A 24 -1.98 5.74 -10.38
C GLU A 24 -2.30 4.71 -11.48
N GLU A 25 -3.12 3.69 -11.17
CA GLU A 25 -3.54 2.71 -12.17
C GLU A 25 -4.39 3.36 -13.28
N LEU A 26 -5.17 4.38 -12.92
CA LEU A 26 -5.94 5.18 -13.86
C LEU A 26 -5.02 5.98 -14.78
N THR A 27 -4.01 6.66 -14.23
CA THR A 27 -3.01 7.42 -15.01
C THR A 27 -2.22 6.49 -15.95
N LYS A 28 -1.71 5.36 -15.44
CA LYS A 28 -1.02 4.36 -16.27
C LYS A 28 -1.89 3.84 -17.39
N SER A 29 -3.17 3.57 -17.11
CA SER A 29 -4.11 3.14 -18.14
C SER A 29 -4.29 4.22 -19.20
N PHE A 30 -4.47 5.48 -18.80
CA PHE A 30 -4.65 6.56 -19.77
C PHE A 30 -3.41 6.83 -20.63
N GLU A 31 -2.21 6.75 -20.05
CA GLU A 31 -0.94 6.82 -20.80
C GLU A 31 -0.79 5.66 -21.79
N LEU A 32 -1.05 4.42 -21.34
CA LEU A 32 -0.88 3.23 -22.17
C LEU A 32 -1.85 3.17 -23.35
N TRP A 33 -3.02 3.78 -23.21
CA TRP A 33 -4.08 3.77 -24.22
C TRP A 33 -4.20 5.08 -25.02
N ASP A 34 -3.29 6.05 -24.82
CA ASP A 34 -3.34 7.41 -25.42
C ASP A 34 -4.73 8.06 -25.27
N ILE A 35 -5.34 7.90 -24.10
CA ILE A 35 -6.66 8.44 -23.81
C ILE A 35 -6.48 9.86 -23.28
N LYS A 36 -7.20 10.83 -23.85
CA LYS A 36 -7.32 12.16 -23.26
C LYS A 36 -7.93 12.04 -21.86
N GLU A 37 -7.09 12.26 -20.85
CA GLU A 37 -7.35 12.09 -19.42
C GLU A 37 -8.66 12.78 -18.96
N GLN A 38 -9.01 13.90 -19.60
CA GLN A 38 -10.11 14.78 -19.21
C GLN A 38 -11.50 14.25 -19.61
N GLU A 39 -11.62 13.38 -20.62
CA GLU A 39 -12.93 12.97 -21.16
C GLU A 39 -13.51 11.70 -20.54
N ARG A 40 -12.70 10.89 -19.84
CA ARG A 40 -13.10 9.51 -19.46
C ARG A 40 -13.03 9.16 -17.97
N ARG A 41 -12.62 10.08 -17.08
CA ARG A 41 -12.59 9.84 -15.62
C ARG A 41 -13.96 9.45 -15.06
N ASN A 42 -15.02 10.10 -15.53
CA ASN A 42 -16.42 9.82 -15.13
C ASN A 42 -16.90 8.41 -15.51
N LYS A 43 -16.14 7.65 -16.32
CA LYS A 43 -16.45 6.26 -16.67
C LYS A 43 -15.77 5.24 -15.75
N CYS A 44 -14.83 5.66 -14.90
CA CYS A 44 -14.06 4.80 -14.00
C CYS A 44 -14.56 4.86 -12.55
N VAL A 45 -15.67 5.56 -12.34
CA VAL A 45 -16.29 5.83 -11.05
C VAL A 45 -17.77 5.47 -11.11
N ASN A 46 -18.35 5.16 -9.96
CA ASN A 46 -19.77 4.86 -9.86
C ASN A 46 -20.63 6.13 -9.98
N LYS A 47 -21.97 5.95 -10.00
CA LYS A 47 -22.91 7.06 -10.24
C LYS A 47 -22.82 8.14 -9.17
N GLU A 48 -22.64 7.76 -7.91
CA GLU A 48 -22.55 8.70 -6.78
C GLU A 48 -21.28 9.54 -6.87
N ILE A 49 -20.14 8.90 -7.08
CA ILE A 49 -18.87 9.59 -7.24
C ILE A 49 -18.88 10.47 -8.49
N LYS A 50 -19.50 10.00 -9.58
CA LYS A 50 -19.67 10.80 -10.79
C LYS A 50 -20.43 12.10 -10.49
N TYR A 51 -21.49 12.05 -9.70
CA TYR A 51 -22.23 13.25 -9.29
C TYR A 51 -21.34 14.26 -8.54
N ILE A 52 -20.49 13.78 -7.64
CA ILE A 52 -19.54 14.62 -6.90
C ILE A 52 -18.53 15.29 -7.83
N LEU A 53 -18.01 14.55 -8.81
CA LEU A 53 -17.09 15.11 -9.81
C LEU A 53 -17.77 16.13 -10.71
N ASP A 54 -19.03 15.90 -11.07
CA ASP A 54 -19.84 16.82 -11.88
C ASP A 54 -20.15 18.10 -11.08
N GLU A 55 -20.54 18.01 -9.80
CA GLU A 55 -20.69 19.19 -8.93
C GLU A 55 -19.39 19.99 -8.79
N LEU A 56 -18.26 19.30 -8.61
CA LEU A 56 -16.95 19.94 -8.47
C LEU A 56 -16.58 20.72 -9.74
N ARG A 57 -16.91 20.16 -10.90
CA ARG A 57 -16.73 20.80 -12.21
C ARG A 57 -17.64 22.02 -12.37
N GLU A 58 -18.92 21.91 -12.01
CA GLU A 58 -19.89 23.01 -12.07
C GLU A 58 -19.48 24.17 -11.16
N LYS A 59 -19.09 23.88 -9.91
CA LYS A 59 -18.63 24.89 -8.94
C LYS A 59 -17.41 25.68 -9.44
N LYS A 60 -16.55 25.07 -10.26
CA LYS A 60 -15.30 25.69 -10.73
C LYS A 60 -15.34 26.19 -12.17
N ASN A 61 -16.36 25.86 -12.96
CA ASN A 61 -16.40 26.10 -14.41
C ASN A 61 -15.16 25.59 -15.17
N GLN A 62 -14.46 24.56 -14.66
CA GLN A 62 -13.29 23.95 -15.29
C GLN A 62 -13.16 22.47 -14.94
N VAL A 63 -12.37 21.72 -15.72
CA VAL A 63 -12.09 20.31 -15.44
C VAL A 63 -11.23 20.19 -14.17
N PRO A 64 -11.66 19.44 -13.12
CA PRO A 64 -10.88 19.27 -11.91
C PRO A 64 -9.56 18.52 -12.13
N SER A 65 -8.50 18.98 -11.48
CA SER A 65 -7.20 18.31 -11.40
C SER A 65 -7.27 17.02 -10.57
N LEU A 66 -6.31 16.10 -10.75
CA LEU A 66 -6.25 14.86 -9.95
C LEU A 66 -6.17 15.11 -8.44
N LYS A 67 -5.51 16.21 -8.03
CA LYS A 67 -5.42 16.59 -6.61
C LYS A 67 -6.79 16.95 -6.04
N GLU A 68 -7.58 17.71 -6.80
CA GLU A 68 -8.93 18.12 -6.37
C GLU A 68 -9.88 16.93 -6.35
N ILE A 69 -9.79 16.05 -7.35
CA ILE A 69 -10.53 14.79 -7.37
C ILE A 69 -10.19 13.93 -6.16
N LYS A 70 -8.89 13.78 -5.85
CA LYS A 70 -8.44 13.06 -4.65
C LYS A 70 -9.07 13.63 -3.38
N ILE A 71 -9.04 14.95 -3.20
CA ILE A 71 -9.63 15.60 -2.02
C ILE A 71 -11.13 15.35 -1.94
N ALA A 72 -11.88 15.57 -3.02
CA ALA A 72 -13.33 15.37 -3.03
C ALA A 72 -13.73 13.91 -2.74
N LEU A 73 -12.95 12.95 -3.25
CA LEU A 73 -13.15 11.53 -2.97
C LEU A 73 -12.82 11.16 -1.54
N GLU A 74 -11.73 11.70 -0.99
CA GLU A 74 -11.34 11.48 0.40
C GLU A 74 -12.39 12.07 1.37
N GLU A 75 -12.96 13.23 1.04
CA GLU A 75 -14.06 13.83 1.81
C GLU A 75 -15.33 12.97 1.73
N TYR A 76 -15.71 12.53 0.53
CA TYR A 76 -16.90 11.69 0.32
C TYR A 76 -16.81 10.34 1.05
N LEU A 77 -15.66 9.69 0.95
CA LEU A 77 -15.41 8.38 1.58
C LEU A 77 -14.99 8.49 3.04
N GLU A 78 -15.03 9.70 3.63
CA GLU A 78 -14.63 9.98 5.02
C GLU A 78 -13.20 9.50 5.36
N ILE A 79 -12.29 9.54 4.39
CA ILE A 79 -10.90 9.12 4.52
C ILE A 79 -10.09 10.23 5.21
N THR A 80 -10.21 10.27 6.54
CA THR A 80 -9.48 11.21 7.38
C THR A 80 -7.98 10.88 7.47
N PRO A 81 -7.10 11.83 7.86
CA PRO A 81 -5.69 11.54 8.14
C PRO A 81 -5.49 10.41 9.17
N LYS A 82 -6.40 10.28 10.15
CA LYS A 82 -6.40 9.19 11.13
C LYS A 82 -6.65 7.83 10.48
N VAL A 83 -7.60 7.74 9.54
CA VAL A 83 -7.86 6.51 8.78
C VAL A 83 -6.62 6.10 8.00
N LYS A 84 -5.98 7.05 7.31
CA LYS A 84 -4.74 6.78 6.55
C LYS A 84 -3.60 6.29 7.45
N TYR A 85 -3.43 6.87 8.64
CA TYR A 85 -2.47 6.40 9.65
C TYR A 85 -2.69 4.93 10.01
N TRP A 86 -3.93 4.58 10.39
CA TRP A 86 -4.27 3.21 10.78
C TRP A 86 -4.07 2.22 9.65
N ASN A 87 -4.46 2.59 8.42
CA ASN A 87 -4.23 1.77 7.24
C ASN A 87 -2.76 1.47 7.01
N LEU A 88 -1.88 2.47 7.21
CA LEU A 88 -0.44 2.29 7.02
C LEU A 88 0.18 1.38 8.09
N ILE A 89 -0.08 1.63 9.38
CA ILE A 89 0.56 0.84 10.46
C ILE A 89 0.05 -0.61 10.51
N ASN A 90 -1.17 -0.83 10.01
CA ASN A 90 -1.76 -2.17 9.87
C ASN A 90 -1.37 -2.86 8.57
N LEU A 91 -0.73 -2.17 7.62
CA LEU A 91 -0.24 -2.79 6.39
C LEU A 91 0.74 -3.92 6.72
N LYS A 92 0.59 -5.06 6.03
CA LYS A 92 1.47 -6.23 6.18
C LYS A 92 2.02 -6.68 4.83
N ILE A 93 3.27 -7.12 4.83
CA ILE A 93 3.89 -7.72 3.64
C ILE A 93 3.30 -9.12 3.39
N ASN A 94 3.00 -9.40 2.12
CA ASN A 94 2.54 -10.72 1.70
C ASN A 94 3.70 -11.72 1.64
N SER A 95 3.41 -13.01 1.83
CA SER A 95 4.45 -14.06 1.89
C SER A 95 5.33 -14.15 0.64
N ASN A 96 4.78 -13.81 -0.52
CA ASN A 96 5.44 -13.94 -1.82
C ASN A 96 5.88 -12.58 -2.39
N GLU A 97 5.64 -11.49 -1.67
CA GLU A 97 5.98 -10.12 -2.08
C GLU A 97 7.42 -9.79 -1.66
N SER A 98 8.23 -9.25 -2.58
CA SER A 98 9.57 -8.76 -2.24
C SER A 98 9.50 -7.54 -1.33
N ILE A 99 10.50 -7.34 -0.49
CA ILE A 99 10.59 -6.14 0.35
C ILE A 99 10.62 -4.87 -0.50
N SER A 100 11.29 -4.87 -1.65
CA SER A 100 11.31 -3.71 -2.55
C SER A 100 9.92 -3.35 -3.07
N ASN A 101 9.12 -4.33 -3.53
CA ASN A 101 7.75 -4.08 -3.96
C ASN A 101 6.87 -3.62 -2.79
N PHE A 102 7.07 -4.21 -1.62
CA PHE A 102 6.36 -3.81 -0.42
C PHE A 102 6.69 -2.37 0.00
N ASN A 103 7.96 -1.98 -0.04
CA ASN A 103 8.42 -0.64 0.30
C ASN A 103 7.81 0.40 -0.63
N TYR A 104 7.82 0.12 -1.94
CA TYR A 104 7.14 0.97 -2.91
C TYR A 104 5.66 1.19 -2.55
N LYS A 105 4.94 0.12 -2.18
CA LYS A 105 3.56 0.22 -1.70
C LYS A 105 3.43 1.00 -0.38
N TYR A 106 4.35 0.77 0.56
CA TYR A 106 4.37 1.43 1.87
C TYR A 106 4.59 2.95 1.71
N GLU A 107 5.56 3.36 0.90
CA GLU A 107 5.89 4.76 0.62
C GLU A 107 4.73 5.50 -0.07
N ARG A 108 4.01 4.85 -1.00
CA ARG A 108 2.79 5.43 -1.60
C ARG A 108 1.71 5.70 -0.56
N LYS A 109 1.47 4.75 0.35
CA LYS A 109 0.53 4.92 1.47
C LYS A 109 1.03 5.90 2.53
N TYR A 110 2.34 6.18 2.55
CA TYR A 110 2.96 7.18 3.42
C TYR A 110 2.72 8.62 2.94
N ASP A 111 2.07 8.83 1.78
CA ASP A 111 1.61 10.16 1.34
C ASP A 111 0.41 10.67 2.16
N ILE A 112 0.69 11.01 3.42
CA ILE A 112 -0.24 11.54 4.40
C ILE A 112 0.22 12.89 4.94
N ASP A 113 -0.65 13.54 5.72
CA ASP A 113 -0.37 14.82 6.36
C ASP A 113 0.93 14.80 7.19
N SER A 114 1.68 15.91 7.12
CA SER A 114 3.00 16.04 7.75
C SER A 114 3.00 15.87 9.27
N ASN A 115 1.92 16.23 9.96
CA ASN A 115 1.82 16.06 11.41
C ASN A 115 1.63 14.59 11.78
N ILE A 116 0.90 13.85 10.96
CA ILE A 116 0.69 12.40 11.15
C ILE A 116 1.95 11.61 10.77
N LYS A 117 2.69 12.04 9.75
CA LYS A 117 3.99 11.43 9.37
C LYS A 117 4.95 11.33 10.55
N LYS A 118 5.00 12.35 11.40
CA LYS A 118 5.85 12.38 12.62
C LYS A 118 5.54 11.26 13.62
N LEU A 119 4.36 10.66 13.57
CA LEU A 119 3.94 9.56 14.46
C LEU A 119 4.39 8.18 13.95
N ILE A 120 4.90 8.10 12.72
CA ILE A 120 5.30 6.84 12.10
C ILE A 120 6.79 6.64 12.29
N THR A 121 7.14 5.48 12.84
CA THR A 121 8.50 5.13 13.24
C THR A 121 9.01 3.93 12.46
N ALA A 122 10.33 3.69 12.52
CA ALA A 122 10.92 2.45 12.02
C ALA A 122 10.24 1.20 12.62
N ASN A 123 9.80 1.25 13.88
CA ASN A 123 9.08 0.14 14.52
C ASN A 123 7.72 -0.13 13.87
N ASN A 124 7.00 0.90 13.42
CA ASN A 124 5.76 0.69 12.67
C ASN A 124 6.04 -0.08 11.38
N TYR A 125 7.09 0.29 10.66
CA TYR A 125 7.52 -0.42 9.45
C TYR A 125 7.99 -1.85 9.73
N VAL A 126 8.81 -2.08 10.77
CA VAL A 126 9.20 -3.44 11.20
C VAL A 126 7.98 -4.31 11.48
N ASN A 127 6.96 -3.76 12.15
CA ASN A 127 5.70 -4.46 12.38
C ASN A 127 4.96 -4.80 11.08
N SER A 128 5.15 -4.01 10.02
CA SER A 128 4.59 -4.28 8.70
C SER A 128 5.30 -5.41 7.96
N ILE A 129 6.60 -5.58 8.18
CA ILE A 129 7.39 -6.66 7.57
C ILE A 129 7.68 -7.83 8.52
N LYS A 130 7.00 -7.93 9.67
CA LYS A 130 7.26 -8.91 10.74
C LYS A 130 7.37 -10.38 10.32
N SER A 131 6.77 -10.76 9.18
CA SER A 131 6.87 -12.11 8.61
C SER A 131 8.21 -12.39 7.94
N ARG A 132 9.04 -11.36 7.71
CA ARG A 132 10.40 -11.38 7.17
C ARG A 132 11.40 -11.26 8.31
N ILE A 133 11.65 -12.37 8.99
CA ILE A 133 12.34 -12.37 10.29
C ILE A 133 13.75 -11.79 10.20
N TYR A 134 14.53 -12.21 9.20
CA TYR A 134 15.92 -11.76 9.08
C TYR A 134 16.06 -10.25 8.83
N PRO A 135 15.31 -9.65 7.88
CA PRO A 135 15.20 -8.19 7.78
C PRO A 135 14.78 -7.49 9.07
N CYS A 136 13.78 -8.02 9.79
CA CYS A 136 13.31 -7.40 11.04
C CYS A 136 14.39 -7.34 12.12
N LEU A 137 15.08 -8.45 12.36
CA LEU A 137 16.14 -8.53 13.37
C LEU A 137 17.23 -7.50 13.10
N ARG A 138 17.63 -7.38 11.83
CA ARG A 138 18.70 -6.47 11.40
C ARG A 138 18.33 -4.99 11.54
N ILE A 139 17.05 -4.65 11.42
CA ILE A 139 16.58 -3.26 11.61
C ILE A 139 16.48 -2.93 13.11
N LEU A 140 15.93 -3.84 13.92
CA LEU A 140 15.70 -3.62 15.35
C LEU A 140 17.00 -3.41 16.16
N GLU A 141 18.13 -3.92 15.69
CA GLU A 141 19.43 -3.78 16.36
C GLU A 141 19.95 -2.34 16.36
N GLU A 142 19.80 -1.60 15.25
CA GLU A 142 20.58 -0.35 15.05
C GLU A 142 19.79 0.83 14.45
N ILE A 143 18.62 0.59 13.84
CA ILE A 143 17.98 1.59 12.97
C ILE A 143 16.74 2.21 13.61
N LYS A 144 16.78 3.54 13.75
CA LYS A 144 15.67 4.34 14.31
C LYS A 144 14.93 5.16 13.26
N ASP A 145 15.61 5.56 12.19
CA ASP A 145 15.02 6.33 11.11
C ASP A 145 14.23 5.44 10.14
N LEU A 146 13.07 5.93 9.68
CA LEU A 146 12.19 5.16 8.79
C LEU A 146 12.80 4.99 7.39
N ASN A 147 13.40 6.04 6.83
CA ASN A 147 13.95 5.99 5.48
C ASN A 147 15.19 5.07 5.44
N GLU A 148 15.98 5.09 6.49
CA GLU A 148 17.08 4.16 6.69
C GLU A 148 16.57 2.72 6.81
N ALA A 149 15.51 2.49 7.60
CA ALA A 149 14.92 1.15 7.75
C ALA A 149 14.42 0.56 6.43
N LEU A 150 13.75 1.37 5.60
CA LEU A 150 13.26 0.97 4.27
C LEU A 150 14.42 0.51 3.38
N LYS A 151 15.45 1.35 3.22
CA LYS A 151 16.64 1.06 2.38
C LYS A 151 17.41 -0.16 2.89
N TYR A 152 17.57 -0.25 4.21
CA TYR A 152 18.32 -1.33 4.82
C TYR A 152 17.60 -2.68 4.68
N ALA A 153 16.27 -2.72 4.82
CA ALA A 153 15.47 -3.92 4.61
C ALA A 153 15.70 -4.54 3.22
N GLU A 154 15.75 -3.72 2.17
CA GLU A 154 16.03 -4.18 0.80
C GLU A 154 17.45 -4.71 0.63
N LYS A 155 18.43 -4.07 1.28
CA LYS A 155 19.82 -4.56 1.30
C LYS A 155 19.88 -5.93 1.98
N VAL A 156 19.21 -6.08 3.11
CA VAL A 156 19.18 -7.33 3.89
C VAL A 156 18.49 -8.45 3.11
N GLU A 157 17.36 -8.18 2.43
CA GLU A 157 16.69 -9.17 1.58
C GLU A 157 17.61 -9.69 0.45
N ARG A 158 18.37 -8.78 -0.18
CA ARG A 158 19.34 -9.16 -1.20
C ARG A 158 20.45 -10.06 -0.65
N ILE A 159 20.93 -9.80 0.57
CA ILE A 159 21.92 -10.63 1.26
C ILE A 159 21.32 -12.00 1.60
N GLU A 160 20.11 -12.04 2.16
CA GLU A 160 19.38 -13.27 2.51
C GLU A 160 19.25 -14.20 1.30
N LYS A 161 18.86 -13.64 0.15
CA LYS A 161 18.74 -14.36 -1.13
C LYS A 161 20.11 -14.89 -1.61
N LYS A 162 21.16 -14.07 -1.57
CA LYS A 162 22.52 -14.48 -1.98
C LYS A 162 23.09 -15.61 -1.12
N LEU A 163 22.82 -15.57 0.18
CA LEU A 163 23.31 -16.56 1.15
C LEU A 163 22.37 -17.76 1.30
N ASN A 164 21.23 -17.79 0.59
CA ASN A 164 20.18 -18.80 0.70
C ASN A 164 19.73 -19.04 2.16
N LEU A 165 19.68 -17.97 2.96
CA LEU A 165 19.32 -18.02 4.37
C LEU A 165 17.81 -18.15 4.51
N ASN A 166 17.28 -19.37 4.67
CA ASN A 166 15.84 -19.56 4.89
C ASN A 166 15.47 -19.52 6.38
N LEU A 167 15.79 -18.41 7.04
CA LEU A 167 15.56 -18.23 8.49
C LEU A 167 14.06 -18.26 8.85
N ASN A 168 13.19 -17.90 7.92
CA ASN A 168 11.74 -18.04 8.10
C ASN A 168 11.31 -19.50 8.24
N ASN A 169 11.94 -20.42 7.49
CA ASN A 169 11.67 -21.86 7.63
C ASN A 169 12.23 -22.42 8.94
N ILE A 170 13.43 -21.98 9.35
CA ILE A 170 14.03 -22.38 10.63
C ILE A 170 13.16 -21.94 11.81
N TYR A 171 12.68 -20.69 11.80
CA TYR A 171 11.79 -20.19 12.84
C TYR A 171 10.43 -20.89 12.85
N LYS A 172 9.80 -21.11 11.68
CA LYS A 172 8.53 -21.85 11.57
C LYS A 172 8.66 -23.27 12.13
N TYR A 173 9.74 -23.97 11.77
CA TYR A 173 10.04 -25.31 12.28
C TYR A 173 10.21 -25.32 13.80
N ASN A 174 10.99 -24.36 14.34
CA ASN A 174 11.21 -24.26 15.78
C ASN A 174 9.93 -23.90 16.56
N LYS A 175 9.08 -23.01 16.03
CA LYS A 175 7.78 -22.65 16.62
C LYS A 175 6.83 -23.85 16.67
N GLN A 176 6.77 -24.65 15.60
CA GLN A 176 5.97 -25.89 15.57
C GLN A 176 6.48 -26.90 16.60
N LYS A 177 7.80 -27.08 16.70
CA LYS A 177 8.43 -27.97 17.69
C LYS A 177 8.14 -27.53 19.13
N TRP A 178 8.21 -26.24 19.41
CA TRP A 178 7.85 -25.67 20.72
C TRP A 178 6.38 -25.88 21.08
N ASN A 179 5.47 -25.60 20.14
CA ASN A 179 4.03 -25.83 20.36
C ASN A 179 3.71 -27.31 20.60
N TYR A 180 4.35 -28.21 19.85
CA TYR A 180 4.19 -29.66 20.03
C TYR A 180 4.65 -30.14 21.41
N ASN A 181 5.80 -29.64 21.89
CA ASN A 181 6.32 -29.97 23.22
C ASN A 181 5.41 -29.42 24.34
N ASN A 182 4.88 -28.21 24.19
CA ASN A 182 3.94 -27.63 25.14
C ASN A 182 2.59 -28.35 25.17
N CYS A 183 2.10 -28.86 24.04
CA CYS A 183 0.89 -29.69 24.00
C CYS A 183 1.13 -31.05 24.70
N LYS A 184 2.30 -31.68 24.55
CA LYS A 184 2.64 -32.92 25.24
C LYS A 184 2.73 -32.79 26.77
N MET A 185 3.17 -31.63 27.26
CA MET A 185 3.24 -31.37 28.70
C MET A 185 1.89 -31.15 29.37
N LYS A 186 0.84 -30.79 28.60
CA LYS A 186 -0.53 -30.57 29.13
C LYS A 186 -1.40 -31.83 29.19
N ILE A 187 -0.89 -32.99 28.75
CA ILE A 187 -1.62 -34.28 28.72
C ILE A 187 -1.01 -35.26 29.73
N LYS A 188 -0.54 -34.76 30.88
CA LYS A 188 -0.10 -35.59 32.01
C LYS A 188 -0.81 -35.18 33.29
#